data_AF-A0A087FXH6-F1
#
_entry.id   AF-A0A087FXH6-F1
#
_cell.length_a   1.000
_cell.length_b   1.000
_cell.length_c   1.000
_cell.angle_alpha   90.00
_cell.angle_beta   90.00
_cell.angle_gamma   90.00
#
_symmetry.space_group_name_H-M   'P 1'
#
loop_
_entity.id
_entity.type
_entity.pdbx_description
1 polymer ?
#
loop_
_entity_poly.entity_id
_entity_poly.type
_entity_poly.pdbx_seq_one_letter_code
_entity_poly.pdbx_strand_id
1 'polypeptide(L)' 'MANMCPNWSYVSNHSEDESGRVIVIWKAPLTVVTLHKSRQSVTCMDRRINDSTPRIIGGDFNETIHPCEHSDPT' A
#
# COMPACT_ATOMS: atom_id res chain seq x y z
N MET A 1 13.14 -7.50 -1.96
CA MET A 1 12.93 -6.81 -0.66
C MET A 1 13.60 -7.49 0.54
N ALA A 2 13.74 -8.82 0.60
CA ALA A 2 14.29 -9.53 1.77
C ALA A 2 15.68 -9.03 2.23
N ASN A 3 16.53 -8.54 1.33
CA ASN A 3 17.85 -8.00 1.66
C ASN A 3 17.84 -6.53 2.12
N MET A 4 16.81 -5.75 1.80
CA MET A 4 16.73 -4.32 2.15
C MET A 4 15.94 -4.07 3.44
N CYS A 5 15.00 -4.95 3.79
CA CYS A 5 14.17 -4.83 5.00
C CYS A 5 14.04 -6.18 5.72
N PRO A 6 15.08 -6.63 6.45
CA PRO A 6 15.06 -7.92 7.13
C PRO A 6 13.97 -7.96 8.20
N ASN A 7 13.14 -9.02 8.22
CA ASN A 7 12.02 -9.21 9.14
C ASN A 7 10.88 -8.18 9.02
N TRP A 8 10.78 -7.48 7.88
CA TRP A 8 9.59 -6.70 7.53
C TRP A 8 8.76 -7.47 6.52
N SER A 9 7.45 -7.31 6.62
CA SER A 9 6.49 -7.81 5.64
C SER A 9 6.18 -6.70 4.64
N TYR A 10 5.76 -7.09 3.44
CA TYR A 10 5.37 -6.14 2.41
C TYR A 10 4.28 -6.69 1.49
N VAL A 11 3.57 -5.79 0.81
CA VAL A 11 2.73 -6.07 -0.35
C VAL A 11 2.97 -5.01 -1.42
N SER A 12 2.89 -5.41 -2.68
CA SER A 12 3.03 -4.49 -3.82
C SER A 12 1.98 -4.76 -4.89
N ASN A 13 1.61 -3.73 -5.65
CA ASN A 13 0.74 -3.88 -6.83
C ASN A 13 1.47 -4.27 -8.12
N HIS A 14 2.78 -4.54 -8.08
CA HIS A 14 3.58 -4.94 -9.24
C HIS A 14 3.11 -6.20 -9.98
N SER A 15 2.24 -7.03 -9.38
CA SER A 15 1.60 -8.14 -10.10
C SER A 15 0.40 -7.72 -10.95
N GLU A 16 -0.18 -6.56 -10.69
CA GLU A 16 -1.33 -6.01 -11.42
C GLU A 16 -0.90 -5.15 -12.61
N ASP A 17 0.36 -4.72 -12.61
CA ASP A 17 0.96 -3.89 -13.64
C ASP A 17 2.48 -4.02 -13.54
N GLU A 18 3.17 -4.28 -14.66
CA GLU A 18 4.63 -4.42 -14.70
C GLU A 18 5.35 -3.10 -14.33
N SER A 19 4.66 -1.95 -14.44
CA SER A 19 5.11 -0.66 -13.91
C SER A 19 4.54 -0.35 -12.52
N GLY A 20 3.94 -1.33 -11.83
CA GLY A 20 3.30 -1.16 -10.53
C GLY A 20 4.28 -0.61 -9.49
N ARG A 21 3.94 0.56 -8.94
CA ARG A 21 4.81 1.42 -8.12
C ARG A 21 4.51 1.40 -6.62
N VAL A 22 3.36 0.87 -6.21
CA VAL A 22 2.92 0.97 -4.82
C VAL A 22 3.46 -0.21 -4.03
N ILE A 23 4.18 0.10 -2.95
CA ILE A 23 4.69 -0.87 -2.00
C ILE A 23 4.26 -0.44 -0.60
N VAL A 24 3.56 -1.32 0.11
CA VAL A 24 3.24 -1.18 1.53
C VAL A 24 4.19 -2.06 2.31
N ILE A 25 4.93 -1.51 3.28
CA ILE A 25 5.90 -2.23 4.11
C ILE A 25 5.52 -2.06 5.57
N TRP A 26 5.54 -3.14 6.36
CA TRP A 26 5.22 -3.10 7.78
C TRP A 26 6.06 -4.07 8.61
N LYS A 27 6.06 -3.87 9.92
CA LYS A 27 6.77 -4.71 10.89
C LYS A 27 5.82 -5.19 11.99
N ALA A 28 6.16 -6.34 12.59
CA ALA A 28 5.49 -6.84 13.79
C ALA A 28 5.43 -5.77 14.90
N PRO A 29 4.33 -5.73 15.70
CA PRO A 29 3.21 -6.69 15.72
C PRO A 29 2.10 -6.38 14.71
N LEU A 30 2.27 -5.40 13.82
CA LEU A 30 1.27 -5.06 12.82
C LEU A 30 1.04 -6.26 11.87
N THR A 31 -0.22 -6.62 11.65
CA THR A 31 -0.59 -7.60 10.64
C THR A 31 -1.47 -6.90 9.62
N VAL A 32 -1.03 -6.85 8.37
CA VAL A 32 -1.77 -6.17 7.31
C VAL A 32 -2.45 -7.21 6.43
N VAL A 33 -3.73 -7.00 6.11
CA VAL A 33 -4.50 -7.80 5.15
C VAL A 33 -4.75 -6.93 3.92
N THR A 34 -4.34 -7.42 2.77
CA THR A 34 -4.63 -6.74 1.49
C THR A 34 -6.08 -7.01 1.09
N LEU A 35 -6.84 -5.94 0.87
CA LEU A 35 -8.24 -6.03 0.43
C LEU A 35 -8.35 -5.93 -1.08
N HIS A 36 -7.63 -4.97 -1.68
CA HIS A 36 -7.68 -4.71 -3.11
C HIS A 36 -6.36 -4.10 -3.61
N LYS A 37 -6.03 -4.39 -4.86
CA LYS A 37 -4.88 -3.83 -5.57
C LYS A 37 -5.33 -3.39 -6.95
N SER A 38 -4.87 -2.22 -7.37
CA SER A 38 -5.02 -1.70 -8.72
C SER A 38 -3.67 -1.24 -9.26
N ARG A 39 -3.63 -0.72 -10.48
CA ARG A 39 -2.44 -0.09 -11.06
C ARG A 39 -1.88 1.07 -10.21
N GLN A 40 -2.73 1.83 -9.54
CA GLN A 40 -2.35 3.06 -8.83
C GLN A 40 -2.58 3.00 -7.32
N SER A 41 -3.17 1.93 -6.80
CA SER A 41 -3.52 1.86 -5.37
C SER A 41 -3.37 0.47 -4.78
N VAL A 42 -3.05 0.44 -3.49
CA VAL A 42 -3.14 -0.75 -2.65
C VAL A 42 -3.96 -0.39 -1.42
N THR A 43 -5.09 -1.09 -1.25
CA THR A 43 -5.97 -0.93 -0.09
C THR A 43 -5.72 -2.07 0.88
N CYS A 44 -5.33 -1.73 2.11
CA CYS A 44 -5.09 -2.71 3.16
C CYS A 44 -5.87 -2.39 4.44
N MET A 45 -6.14 -3.42 5.23
CA MET A 45 -6.68 -3.33 6.58
C MET A 45 -5.63 -3.77 7.60
N ASP A 46 -5.52 -3.02 8.69
CA ASP A 46 -4.81 -3.47 9.89
C ASP A 46 -5.62 -4.53 10.63
N ARG A 47 -5.08 -5.75 10.76
CA ARG A 47 -5.66 -6.86 11.50
C ARG A 47 -5.07 -6.91 12.90
N ARG A 48 -5.52 -6.01 13.77
CA ARG A 48 -5.22 -6.08 15.21
C ARG A 48 -6.18 -7.02 15.91
N ILE A 49 -5.64 -7.84 16.80
CA ILE A 49 -6.42 -8.78 17.61
C ILE A 49 -7.22 -8.05 18.71
N ASN A 50 -6.80 -6.83 19.10
CA ASN A 50 -7.36 -6.08 20.24
C ASN A 50 -7.94 -4.69 19.90
N ASP A 51 -8.16 -4.38 18.61
CA ASP A 51 -8.77 -3.11 18.20
C ASP A 51 -9.94 -3.43 17.26
N SER A 52 -11.17 -3.09 17.68
CA SER A 52 -12.40 -3.36 16.93
C SER A 52 -12.62 -2.40 15.77
N THR A 53 -11.75 -1.41 15.59
CA THR A 53 -11.93 -0.37 14.57
C THR A 53 -11.12 -0.73 13.32
N PRO A 54 -11.75 -1.03 12.17
CA PRO A 54 -11.02 -1.28 10.94
C PRO A 54 -10.33 0.02 10.49
N ARG A 55 -9.00 0.01 10.44
CA ARG A 55 -8.20 1.12 9.92
C ARG A 55 -7.67 0.74 8.53
N ILE A 56 -7.95 1.58 7.54
CA ILE A 56 -7.46 1.40 6.18
C ILE A 56 -6.11 2.11 6.05
N ILE A 57 -5.09 1.37 5.61
CA ILE A 57 -3.82 1.95 5.15
C ILE A 57 -3.93 2.03 3.63
N GLY A 58 -4.25 3.21 3.12
CA GLY A 58 -4.24 3.53 1.70
C GLY A 58 -2.89 4.12 1.33
N GLY A 59 -2.16 3.45 0.44
CA GLY A 59 -0.97 4.00 -0.20
C GLY A 59 -1.28 4.37 -1.64
N ASP A 60 -1.16 5.65 -1.95
CA ASP A 60 -1.04 6.19 -3.30
C ASP A 60 0.44 6.55 -3.47
N PHE A 61 1.06 6.02 -4.52
CA PHE A 61 2.34 6.52 -5.00
C PHE A 61 2.20 6.81 -6.49
N ASN A 62 1.50 7.91 -6.80
CA ASN A 62 1.63 8.60 -8.07
C ASN A 62 3.05 9.16 -8.14
N GLU A 63 3.88 8.66 -9.05
CA GLU A 63 5.00 9.46 -9.51
C GLU A 63 4.37 10.62 -10.29
N THR A 64 4.40 11.84 -9.76
CA THR A 64 3.92 13.03 -10.45
C THR A 64 4.84 13.33 -11.62
N ILE A 65 4.70 12.59 -12.71
CA ILE A 65 5.39 12.89 -13.98
C ILE A 65 4.80 14.15 -14.62
N HIS A 66 3.57 14.53 -14.25
CA HIS A 66 2.95 15.80 -14.63
C HIS A 66 2.18 16.46 -13.47
N PRO A 67 2.34 17.78 -13.26
CA PRO A 67 1.64 18.54 -12.20
C PRO A 67 0.10 18.49 -12.28
N CYS A 68 -0.47 18.12 -13.42
CA CYS A 68 -1.91 18.10 -13.67
C CYS A 68 -2.65 16.86 -13.13
N GLU A 69 -1.95 15.91 -12.52
CA GLU A 69 -2.57 14.70 -11.95
C GLU A 69 -3.07 14.88 -10.51
N HIS A 70 -2.94 16.07 -9.93
CA HIS A 70 -3.70 16.42 -8.73
C HIS A 70 -5.16 16.63 -9.11
N SER A 71 -6.05 16.02 -8.35
CA SER A 71 -7.50 16.23 -8.40
C SER A 71 -7.81 17.70 -8.69
N ASP A 72 -8.45 17.97 -9.82
CA ASP A 72 -9.05 19.27 -10.06
C ASP A 72 -9.93 19.62 -8.86
N PRO A 73 -9.81 20.80 -8.26
CA PRO A 73 -10.65 21.24 -7.14
C PRO A 73 -12.05 21.66 -7.63
N THR A 74 -12.66 20.88 -8.53
CA THR A 74 -14.02 21.08 -9.02
C THR A 74 -14.98 20.11 -8.36
#